data_AF-A0A9X1MKM0-F1
#
_entry.id   AF-A0A9X1MKM0-F1
#
_cell.length_a   1.000
_cell.length_b   1.000
_cell.length_c   1.000
_cell.angle_alpha   90.00
_cell.angle_beta   90.00
_cell.angle_gamma   90.00
#
_symmetry.space_group_name_H-M   'P 1'
#
loop_
_entity.id
_entity.type
_entity.pdbx_description
1 polymer ?
#
loop_
_entity_poly.entity_id
_entity_poly.type
_entity_poly.pdbx_seq_one_letter_code
_entity_poly.pdbx_strand_id
1 'polypeptide(L)'
;MAILFVVTTLMTVMFLRPEAFGLGRADLPKAVATRNKSIDVSPVSKPSPEPQTNSPEPAPEPRTPAPAPQTNMTPPAQPMQTTTPTSPMPPAQANGASVAKLDTWKPIDTADFQPTNRQIDLVSYLMQFDEFRPYIQEAQKAAAGGRRPFPNNADLKRSQDSAKKIFEEYVEGPKAHDQHQYYFLESIKLALETKDSGADAAGILDVAENVSKYRRNVPDMLMATYVRICLYDVDSYDEEYQLLVKNISFTRVDSKSSLVDRLVWFEYCLSNARQRIPVAPEQALGYLEFILTYAKADRKLDQYHQEAAILVKQVDEVLSKRAQLAGVLKRFRRHPDSFRANLDLGFIYCFLHDDWATGLPYLAKSNYGGLSYGAQLELGPADTPEKQIAIGDEWWERRDKVREEYRGALLRHAAGWYQRALPNVTGANKVLLTQRIDAAAKAP
;
A
#
# COMPACT_ATOMS: atom_id res chain seq x y z
N MET A 1 20.91 -18.98 0.79
CA MET A 1 21.02 -17.69 0.07
C MET A 1 19.69 -16.93 -0.06
N ALA A 2 18.51 -17.58 -0.12
CA ALA A 2 17.22 -16.89 -0.18
C ALA A 2 16.84 -16.09 1.10
N ILE A 3 17.29 -16.53 2.28
CA ILE A 3 17.01 -15.86 3.56
C ILE A 3 17.79 -14.54 3.72
N LEU A 4 18.96 -14.42 3.09
CA LEU A 4 19.77 -13.20 3.14
C LEU A 4 19.15 -12.08 2.29
N PHE A 5 18.43 -12.43 1.22
CA PHE A 5 17.79 -11.46 0.33
C PHE A 5 16.60 -10.75 1.01
N VAL A 6 15.79 -11.48 1.78
CA VAL A 6 14.64 -10.91 2.52
C VAL A 6 15.08 -9.94 3.62
N VAL A 7 16.18 -10.25 4.32
CA VAL A 7 16.73 -9.38 5.38
C VAL A 7 17.36 -8.10 4.81
N THR A 8 17.94 -8.17 3.61
CA THR A 8 18.56 -7.00 2.95
C THR A 8 17.51 -6.03 2.39
N THR A 9 16.38 -6.56 1.87
CA THR A 9 15.27 -5.74 1.38
C THR A 9 14.54 -5.03 2.53
N LEU A 10 14.33 -5.70 3.67
CA LEU A 10 13.74 -5.09 4.87
C LEU A 10 14.61 -3.98 5.48
N MET A 11 15.93 -4.14 5.46
CA MET A 11 16.87 -3.09 5.89
C MET A 11 16.88 -1.89 4.93
N THR A 12 16.84 -2.11 3.62
CA THR A 12 16.92 -1.01 2.64
C THR A 12 15.69 -0.11 2.67
N VAL A 13 14.50 -0.66 2.94
CA VAL A 13 13.24 0.11 3.05
C VAL A 13 13.18 0.96 4.32
N MET A 14 13.88 0.56 5.40
CA MET A 14 13.92 1.35 6.65
C MET A 14 14.89 2.55 6.62
N PHE A 15 15.76 2.67 5.62
CA PHE A 15 16.81 3.70 5.55
C PHE A 15 16.59 4.78 4.47
N LEU A 16 15.50 4.72 3.70
CA LEU A 16 15.19 5.75 2.70
C LEU A 16 14.37 6.91 3.30
N ARG A 17 14.76 8.12 2.91
CA ARG A 17 14.46 9.44 3.50
C ARG A 17 12.95 9.71 3.74
N PRO A 18 12.58 10.35 4.87
CA PRO A 18 11.20 10.83 5.11
C PRO A 18 10.75 11.98 4.20
N GLU A 19 11.60 12.50 3.32
CA GLU A 19 11.35 13.74 2.55
C GLU A 19 10.83 13.49 1.12
N ALA A 20 10.67 12.24 0.68
CA ALA A 20 10.13 11.92 -0.64
C ALA A 20 8.61 11.75 -0.68
N PHE A 21 7.95 11.64 0.48
CA PHE A 21 6.49 11.55 0.58
C PHE A 21 5.92 12.92 0.97
N GLY A 22 5.66 13.74 -0.05
CA GLY A 22 4.88 14.97 0.05
C GLY A 22 3.39 14.73 0.34
N LEU A 23 3.07 13.89 1.32
CA LEU A 23 1.73 13.74 1.86
C LEU A 23 1.61 14.70 3.05
N GLY A 24 1.36 15.96 2.73
CA GLY A 24 0.76 16.88 3.69
C GLY A 24 -0.55 16.25 4.19
N ARG A 25 -0.76 16.29 5.50
CA ARG A 25 -2.04 15.98 6.15
C ARG A 25 -3.16 16.76 5.45
N ALA A 26 -3.83 16.14 4.49
CA ALA A 26 -5.03 16.66 3.88
C ALA A 26 -6.12 15.59 4.03
N ASP A 27 -6.98 15.83 5.02
CA ASP A 27 -8.36 15.36 5.12
C ASP A 27 -8.64 13.86 4.90
N LEU A 28 -8.21 13.05 5.87
CA LEU A 28 -8.91 11.80 6.19
C LEU A 28 -10.31 12.13 6.75
N PRO A 29 -11.38 11.38 6.38
CA PRO A 29 -12.71 11.57 6.94
C PRO A 29 -12.69 11.41 8.48
N LYS A 30 -13.31 12.34 9.20
CA LYS A 30 -13.34 12.47 10.68
C LYS A 30 -13.95 11.29 11.46
N ALA A 31 -14.22 10.14 10.84
CA ALA A 31 -14.96 9.03 11.45
C ALA A 31 -14.17 8.20 12.47
N VAL A 32 -12.85 8.40 12.63
CA VAL A 32 -12.01 7.60 13.55
C VAL A 32 -11.58 8.38 14.80
N ALA A 33 -11.93 9.66 14.93
CA ALA A 33 -11.43 10.51 16.01
C ALA A 33 -12.19 10.42 17.35
N THR A 34 -13.25 9.62 17.46
CA THR A 34 -14.09 9.55 18.67
C THR A 34 -14.05 8.20 19.37
N ARG A 35 -12.84 7.71 19.72
CA ARG A 35 -12.72 6.64 20.72
C ARG A 35 -11.33 6.56 21.37
N ASN A 36 -10.87 7.66 21.98
CA ASN A 36 -9.81 7.58 22.99
C ASN A 36 -10.17 8.51 24.15
N LYS A 37 -10.91 7.97 25.13
CA LYS A 37 -10.98 8.56 26.47
C LYS A 37 -9.70 8.18 27.19
N SER A 38 -8.95 9.20 27.58
CA SER A 38 -7.70 9.18 28.32
C SER A 38 -7.75 8.24 29.54
N ILE A 39 -6.71 7.41 29.68
CA ILE A 39 -6.38 6.75 30.94
C ILE A 39 -5.56 7.75 31.76
N ASP A 40 -6.15 8.19 32.87
CA ASP A 40 -5.53 9.00 33.92
C ASP A 40 -4.68 8.10 34.82
N VAL A 41 -3.40 8.46 34.99
CA VAL A 41 -2.54 7.87 36.02
C VAL A 41 -1.73 9.00 36.66
N SER A 42 -2.28 9.61 37.71
CA SER A 42 -1.50 10.36 38.71
C SER A 42 -1.13 9.43 39.88
N PRO A 43 -0.02 9.69 40.60
CA PRO A 43 -0.20 10.47 41.84
C PRO A 43 0.92 11.49 42.19
N VAL A 44 0.46 12.65 42.68
CA VAL A 44 0.92 13.46 43.83
C VAL A 44 2.44 13.65 44.09
N SER A 45 2.95 14.86 43.76
CA SER A 45 3.49 15.85 44.73
C SER A 45 4.20 17.00 43.98
N LYS A 46 3.76 18.25 44.20
CA LYS A 46 4.35 19.50 43.68
C LYS A 46 5.65 19.85 44.44
N PRO A 47 6.51 20.70 43.84
CA PRO A 47 6.65 22.04 44.42
C PRO A 47 6.54 23.18 43.39
N SER A 48 6.27 24.38 43.93
CA SER A 48 5.90 25.66 43.32
C SER A 48 6.94 26.28 42.36
N PRO A 49 6.52 27.27 41.52
CA PRO A 49 7.32 27.85 40.45
C PRO A 49 8.04 29.13 40.88
N GLU A 50 9.19 29.38 40.25
CA GLU A 50 9.92 30.66 40.29
C GLU A 50 10.44 31.01 38.87
N PRO A 51 10.74 32.29 38.57
CA PRO A 51 9.96 33.04 37.59
C PRO A 51 10.65 33.23 36.24
N GLN A 52 9.83 33.39 35.21
CA GLN A 52 10.23 33.72 33.85
C GLN A 52 10.77 35.15 33.77
N THR A 53 12.03 35.30 33.34
CA THR A 53 12.58 36.57 32.91
C THR A 53 12.23 36.79 31.43
N ASN A 54 11.27 37.70 31.20
CA ASN A 54 11.01 38.30 29.89
C ASN A 54 12.23 39.12 29.46
N SER A 55 12.67 38.95 28.21
CA SER A 55 13.43 39.98 27.50
C SER A 55 12.95 40.05 26.05
N PRO A 56 12.86 41.26 25.46
CA PRO A 56 12.03 41.51 24.29
C PRO A 56 12.78 41.26 22.98
N GLU A 57 12.04 40.75 22.00
CA GLU A 57 12.41 40.63 20.60
C GLU A 57 12.57 42.02 19.96
N PRO A 58 13.65 42.30 19.20
CA PRO A 58 13.80 43.57 18.49
C PRO A 58 13.07 43.54 17.14
N ALA A 59 12.36 44.63 16.85
CA ALA A 59 11.61 44.86 15.61
C ALA A 59 12.51 44.87 14.35
N PRO A 60 11.99 44.47 13.17
CA PRO A 60 12.77 44.48 11.94
C PRO A 60 12.84 45.89 11.33
N GLU A 61 14.05 46.33 10.98
CA GLU A 61 14.29 47.56 10.21
C GLU A 61 13.87 47.42 8.73
N PRO A 62 13.43 48.53 8.09
CA PRO A 62 12.92 48.53 6.72
C PRO A 62 14.07 48.48 5.70
N ARG A 63 14.08 47.45 4.83
CA ARG A 63 14.97 47.40 3.67
C ARG A 63 14.36 48.12 2.47
N THR A 64 15.00 49.19 2.03
CA THR A 64 14.81 49.87 0.75
C THR A 64 15.33 49.01 -0.43
N PRO A 65 14.78 49.19 -1.64
CA PRO A 65 15.05 48.31 -2.79
C PRO A 65 16.37 48.63 -3.48
N ALA A 66 17.15 47.60 -3.81
CA ALA A 66 18.35 47.70 -4.64
C ALA A 66 17.98 47.66 -6.15
N PRO A 67 18.78 48.31 -7.02
CA PRO A 67 18.42 48.60 -8.40
C PRO A 67 18.66 47.43 -9.36
N ALA A 68 17.89 47.43 -10.46
CA ALA A 68 17.97 46.46 -11.55
C ALA A 68 19.32 46.51 -12.29
N PRO A 69 19.92 45.37 -12.67
CA PRO A 69 21.02 45.34 -13.61
C PRO A 69 20.53 45.21 -15.06
N GLN A 70 21.25 45.95 -15.89
CA GLN A 70 21.00 46.30 -17.27
C GLN A 70 21.06 45.12 -18.25
N THR A 71 20.28 45.29 -19.32
CA THR A 71 20.23 44.51 -20.55
C THR A 71 21.61 44.43 -21.24
N ASN A 72 22.13 43.22 -21.42
CA ASN A 72 23.18 42.94 -22.40
C ASN A 72 22.56 42.22 -23.60
N MET A 73 22.65 42.88 -24.76
CA MET A 73 22.27 42.37 -26.06
C MET A 73 23.28 41.31 -26.54
N THR A 74 22.77 40.20 -27.06
CA THR A 74 23.53 39.19 -27.82
C THR A 74 22.79 38.95 -29.16
N PRO A 75 23.49 38.72 -30.29
CA PRO A 75 22.95 38.87 -31.65
C PRO A 75 21.97 37.77 -32.09
N PRO A 76 21.22 37.96 -33.20
CA PRO A 76 20.06 37.14 -33.53
C PRO A 76 20.44 35.72 -33.98
N ALA A 77 19.79 34.74 -33.38
CA ALA A 77 19.80 33.36 -33.84
C ALA A 77 19.04 33.24 -35.18
N GLN A 78 19.59 32.45 -36.10
CA GLN A 78 18.99 32.10 -37.38
C GLN A 78 17.64 31.39 -37.18
N PRO A 79 16.64 31.59 -38.06
CA PRO A 79 15.33 30.98 -37.91
C PRO A 79 15.42 29.46 -38.12
N MET A 80 15.22 28.69 -37.06
CA MET A 80 14.94 27.27 -37.15
C MET A 80 13.54 27.08 -37.74
N GLN A 81 13.49 26.25 -38.78
CA GLN A 81 12.29 25.90 -39.53
C GLN A 81 11.27 25.20 -38.61
N THR A 82 10.13 25.84 -38.41
CA THR A 82 8.92 25.21 -37.88
C THR A 82 8.36 24.29 -38.95
N THR A 83 8.57 22.98 -38.84
CA THR A 83 7.79 22.01 -39.60
C THR A 83 6.41 21.92 -38.97
N THR A 84 5.46 22.68 -39.50
CA THR A 84 4.03 22.46 -39.30
C THR A 84 3.64 21.07 -39.80
N PRO A 85 2.97 20.23 -39.00
CA PRO A 85 2.27 19.07 -39.53
C PRO A 85 1.15 19.56 -40.44
N THR A 86 1.22 19.13 -41.68
CA THR A 86 0.30 19.52 -42.74
C THR A 86 -0.92 18.60 -42.71
N SER A 87 -2.11 19.21 -42.79
CA SER A 87 -3.44 18.65 -43.06
C SER A 87 -4.27 18.08 -41.88
N PRO A 88 -5.54 18.52 -41.74
CA PRO A 88 -6.52 17.83 -40.90
C PRO A 88 -6.83 16.44 -41.50
N MET A 89 -7.04 15.43 -40.64
CA MET A 89 -7.54 14.13 -41.08
C MET A 89 -8.85 14.34 -41.87
N PRO A 90 -9.02 13.69 -43.04
CA PRO A 90 -10.29 13.71 -43.74
C PRO A 90 -11.37 13.03 -42.88
N PRO A 91 -12.64 13.42 -43.00
CA PRO A 91 -13.73 12.74 -42.29
C PRO A 91 -13.66 11.26 -42.64
N ALA A 92 -13.44 10.42 -41.63
CA ALA A 92 -13.48 8.99 -41.81
C ALA A 92 -14.87 8.65 -42.37
N GLN A 93 -14.91 8.28 -43.65
CA GLN A 93 -16.03 7.52 -44.17
C GLN A 93 -16.12 6.29 -43.27
N ALA A 94 -17.20 6.25 -42.51
CA ALA A 94 -17.56 5.13 -41.66
C ALA A 94 -17.74 3.91 -42.57
N ASN A 95 -16.64 3.20 -42.84
CA ASN A 95 -16.67 1.87 -43.38
C ASN A 95 -17.19 0.96 -42.28
N GLY A 96 -18.52 0.92 -42.14
CA GLY A 96 -19.32 -0.29 -41.95
C GLY A 96 -18.86 -1.34 -40.94
N ALA A 97 -18.03 -1.01 -39.95
CA ALA A 97 -17.81 -1.86 -38.79
C ALA A 97 -19.06 -1.74 -37.92
N SER A 98 -20.04 -2.56 -38.30
CA SER A 98 -21.34 -2.74 -37.69
C SER A 98 -21.31 -2.55 -36.17
N VAL A 99 -21.96 -1.48 -35.73
CA VAL A 99 -22.44 -1.23 -34.37
C VAL A 99 -23.38 -2.37 -33.89
N ALA A 100 -23.83 -3.26 -34.79
CA ALA A 100 -24.80 -4.33 -34.50
C ALA A 100 -24.20 -5.62 -33.88
N LYS A 101 -23.02 -5.57 -33.23
CA LYS A 101 -22.47 -6.72 -32.49
C LYS A 101 -22.41 -6.54 -30.97
N LEU A 102 -22.84 -5.39 -30.44
CA LEU A 102 -22.97 -5.15 -29.00
C LEU A 102 -24.14 -5.94 -28.35
N ASP A 103 -25.03 -6.55 -29.13
CA ASP A 103 -26.19 -7.33 -28.65
C ASP A 103 -25.87 -8.79 -28.26
N THR A 104 -24.60 -9.19 -28.20
CA THR A 104 -24.22 -10.58 -27.88
C THR A 104 -23.65 -10.77 -26.47
N TRP A 105 -23.71 -9.76 -25.61
CA TRP A 105 -23.40 -9.90 -24.19
C TRP A 105 -24.31 -10.97 -23.57
N LYS A 106 -23.74 -12.14 -23.27
CA LYS A 106 -24.35 -13.12 -22.39
C LYS A 106 -23.74 -12.91 -21.01
N PRO A 107 -24.53 -12.49 -20.00
CA PRO A 107 -24.03 -12.41 -18.64
C PRO A 107 -23.46 -13.76 -18.21
N ILE A 108 -22.32 -13.75 -17.53
CA ILE A 108 -21.88 -14.88 -16.72
C ILE A 108 -22.98 -15.13 -15.69
N ASP A 109 -23.48 -16.36 -15.62
CA ASP A 109 -24.53 -16.70 -14.68
C ASP A 109 -23.98 -16.55 -13.26
N THR A 110 -24.64 -15.72 -12.46
CA THR A 110 -24.30 -15.48 -11.05
C THR A 110 -24.32 -16.77 -10.22
N ALA A 111 -24.99 -17.83 -10.70
CA ALA A 111 -25.00 -19.15 -10.07
C ALA A 111 -23.65 -19.89 -10.16
N ASP A 112 -22.78 -19.52 -11.12
CA ASP A 112 -21.51 -20.20 -11.38
C ASP A 112 -20.28 -19.48 -10.80
N PHE A 113 -20.44 -18.24 -10.31
CA PHE A 113 -19.33 -17.49 -9.69
C PHE A 113 -19.06 -17.99 -8.26
N GLN A 114 -18.08 -18.89 -8.12
CA GLN A 114 -17.53 -19.28 -6.83
C GLN A 114 -16.45 -18.27 -6.43
N PRO A 115 -16.53 -17.60 -5.25
CA PRO A 115 -15.44 -16.79 -4.73
C PRO A 115 -14.25 -17.71 -4.49
N THR A 116 -13.31 -17.71 -5.43
CA THR A 116 -12.09 -18.48 -5.30
C THR A 116 -11.09 -17.60 -4.57
N ASN A 117 -10.44 -18.13 -3.53
CA ASN A 117 -9.27 -17.50 -2.90
C ASN A 117 -8.05 -17.46 -3.85
N ARG A 118 -8.30 -17.37 -5.17
CA ARG A 118 -7.32 -17.30 -6.24
C ARG A 118 -6.83 -15.87 -6.37
N GLN A 119 -5.55 -15.78 -6.66
CA GLN A 119 -4.94 -14.54 -7.12
C GLN A 119 -5.59 -14.15 -8.46
N ILE A 120 -6.33 -13.04 -8.48
CA ILE A 120 -6.80 -12.44 -9.72
C ILE A 120 -5.82 -11.31 -10.02
N ASP A 121 -4.96 -11.50 -11.01
CA ASP A 121 -4.11 -10.42 -11.51
C ASP A 121 -4.90 -9.47 -12.42
N LEU A 122 -4.40 -8.25 -12.59
CA LEU A 122 -5.07 -7.19 -13.35
C LEU A 122 -5.32 -7.57 -14.82
N VAL A 123 -4.43 -8.34 -15.43
CA VAL A 123 -4.58 -8.78 -16.83
C VAL A 123 -5.73 -9.78 -16.94
N SER A 124 -5.76 -10.77 -16.05
CA SER A 124 -6.84 -11.76 -15.96
C SER A 124 -8.21 -11.11 -15.74
N TYR A 125 -8.25 -9.99 -15.00
CA TYR A 125 -9.44 -9.16 -14.87
C TYR A 125 -9.82 -8.51 -16.22
N LEU A 126 -8.90 -7.77 -16.83
CA LEU A 126 -9.18 -7.00 -18.04
C LEU A 126 -9.48 -7.88 -19.27
N MET A 127 -8.96 -9.11 -19.32
CA MET A 127 -9.21 -10.07 -20.42
C MET A 127 -10.66 -10.57 -20.54
N GLN A 128 -11.47 -10.32 -19.50
CA GLN A 128 -12.91 -10.63 -19.51
C GLN A 128 -13.69 -9.66 -20.41
N PHE A 129 -13.12 -8.50 -20.72
CA PHE A 129 -13.70 -7.49 -21.62
C PHE A 129 -13.15 -7.70 -23.03
N ASP A 130 -14.00 -8.18 -23.94
CA ASP A 130 -13.62 -8.50 -25.32
C ASP A 130 -12.99 -7.30 -26.03
N GLU A 131 -13.50 -6.09 -25.75
CA GLU A 131 -13.00 -4.83 -26.29
C GLU A 131 -11.57 -4.50 -25.85
N PHE A 132 -11.10 -5.01 -24.71
CA PHE A 132 -9.77 -4.72 -24.18
C PHE A 132 -8.70 -5.67 -24.70
N ARG A 133 -9.07 -6.88 -25.13
CA ARG A 133 -8.12 -7.91 -25.60
C ARG A 133 -7.06 -7.42 -26.60
N PRO A 134 -7.40 -6.68 -27.69
CA PRO A 134 -6.37 -6.24 -28.64
C PRO A 134 -5.37 -5.27 -27.98
N TYR A 135 -5.84 -4.39 -27.11
CA TYR A 135 -4.99 -3.42 -26.42
C TYR A 135 -4.12 -4.08 -25.35
N ILE A 136 -4.63 -5.11 -24.66
CA ILE A 136 -3.85 -5.88 -23.69
C ILE A 136 -2.66 -6.54 -24.37
N GLN A 137 -2.88 -7.15 -25.54
CA GLN A 137 -1.82 -7.81 -26.31
C GLN A 137 -0.74 -6.80 -26.77
N GLU A 138 -1.14 -5.65 -27.30
CA GLU A 138 -0.18 -4.63 -27.75
C GLU A 138 0.57 -3.99 -26.56
N ALA A 139 -0.11 -3.78 -25.43
CA ALA A 139 0.53 -3.30 -24.19
C ALA A 139 1.58 -4.30 -23.66
N GLN A 140 1.27 -5.60 -23.67
CA GLN A 140 2.24 -6.64 -23.28
C GLN A 140 3.45 -6.68 -24.22
N LYS A 141 3.21 -6.54 -25.52
CA LYS A 141 4.28 -6.46 -26.51
C LYS A 141 5.16 -5.23 -26.31
N ALA A 142 4.56 -4.08 -26.01
CA ALA A 142 5.29 -2.86 -25.68
C ALA A 142 6.15 -3.05 -24.42
N ALA A 143 5.58 -3.63 -23.36
CA ALA A 143 6.31 -3.94 -22.13
C ALA A 143 7.49 -4.90 -22.35
N ALA A 144 7.32 -5.91 -23.22
CA ALA A 144 8.39 -6.83 -23.60
C ALA A 144 9.53 -6.15 -24.37
N GLY A 145 9.25 -5.04 -25.05
CA GLY A 145 10.25 -4.18 -25.69
C GLY A 145 11.04 -3.29 -24.73
N GLY A 146 10.71 -3.32 -23.43
CA GLY A 146 11.28 -2.47 -22.40
C GLY A 146 10.38 -1.28 -22.05
N ARG A 147 10.27 -0.99 -20.75
CA ARG A 147 9.49 0.13 -20.24
C ARG A 147 10.30 1.43 -20.33
N ARG A 148 9.61 2.53 -20.60
CA ARG A 148 10.20 3.88 -20.74
C ARG A 148 10.25 4.59 -19.39
N PRO A 149 11.19 5.51 -19.13
CA PRO A 149 11.09 6.36 -17.95
C PRO A 149 9.82 7.23 -18.01
N PHE A 150 9.20 7.48 -16.86
CA PHE A 150 8.04 8.36 -16.80
C PHE A 150 8.45 9.82 -17.14
N PRO A 151 7.68 10.57 -17.95
CA PRO A 151 8.03 11.93 -18.35
C PRO A 151 8.11 12.90 -17.16
N ASN A 152 8.93 13.93 -17.27
CA ASN A 152 8.95 15.01 -16.27
C ASN A 152 7.67 15.86 -16.35
N ASN A 153 7.37 16.58 -15.28
CA ASN A 153 6.13 17.36 -15.15
C ASN A 153 5.93 18.42 -16.26
N ALA A 154 7.01 19.04 -16.75
CA ALA A 154 6.90 20.09 -17.76
C ALA A 154 6.54 19.50 -19.13
N ASP A 155 7.16 18.38 -19.50
CA ASP A 155 6.88 17.67 -20.74
C ASP A 155 5.49 17.04 -20.72
N LEU A 156 5.14 16.41 -19.59
CA LEU A 156 3.81 15.87 -19.38
C LEU A 156 2.75 16.96 -19.51
N LYS A 157 2.94 18.12 -18.87
CA LYS A 157 1.98 19.22 -18.92
C LYS A 157 1.78 19.76 -20.34
N ARG A 158 2.88 19.97 -21.08
CA ARG A 158 2.80 20.38 -22.49
C ARG A 158 2.05 19.38 -23.34
N SER A 159 2.32 18.09 -23.12
CA SER A 159 1.64 17.04 -23.85
C SER A 159 0.16 16.92 -23.50
N GLN A 160 -0.20 17.00 -22.22
CA GLN A 160 -1.59 17.05 -21.76
C GLN A 160 -2.37 18.16 -22.45
N ASP A 161 -1.77 19.35 -22.59
CA ASP A 161 -2.44 20.48 -23.24
C ASP A 161 -2.65 20.22 -24.75
N SER A 162 -1.71 19.55 -25.42
CA SER A 162 -1.82 19.14 -26.83
C SER A 162 -2.85 18.01 -27.01
N ALA A 163 -2.78 16.98 -26.17
CA ALA A 163 -3.74 15.87 -26.16
C ALA A 163 -5.15 16.41 -25.88
N LYS A 164 -5.30 17.30 -24.90
CA LYS A 164 -6.60 17.93 -24.62
C LYS A 164 -7.15 18.64 -25.85
N LYS A 165 -6.34 19.36 -26.64
CA LYS A 165 -6.79 20.00 -27.90
C LYS A 165 -7.25 18.99 -28.95
N ILE A 166 -6.51 17.89 -29.13
CA ILE A 166 -6.90 16.80 -30.04
C ILE A 166 -8.25 16.23 -29.62
N PHE A 167 -8.46 16.10 -28.30
CA PHE A 167 -9.68 15.57 -27.72
C PHE A 167 -10.71 16.65 -27.33
N GLU A 168 -10.49 17.94 -27.62
CA GLU A 168 -11.34 19.06 -27.14
C GLU A 168 -12.68 19.06 -27.87
N GLU A 169 -12.64 18.86 -29.19
CA GLU A 169 -13.81 18.59 -30.04
C GLU A 169 -14.55 17.31 -29.59
N TYR A 170 -13.84 16.42 -28.88
CA TYR A 170 -14.34 15.14 -28.40
C TYR A 170 -14.89 15.17 -26.95
N VAL A 171 -14.50 16.13 -26.11
CA VAL A 171 -14.82 16.18 -24.67
C VAL A 171 -15.90 17.23 -24.31
N GLU A 172 -16.13 18.26 -25.14
CA GLU A 172 -17.11 19.31 -24.81
C GLU A 172 -18.50 19.05 -25.42
N GLY A 173 -19.44 18.57 -24.60
CA GLY A 173 -20.87 18.46 -24.89
C GLY A 173 -21.56 17.28 -24.16
N PRO A 174 -22.89 17.30 -23.94
CA PRO A 174 -23.63 16.13 -23.45
C PRO A 174 -23.64 15.05 -24.54
N LYS A 175 -22.58 14.24 -24.59
CA LYS A 175 -22.41 13.17 -25.56
C LYS A 175 -23.04 11.87 -25.07
N ALA A 176 -23.54 11.06 -26.00
CA ALA A 176 -24.07 9.74 -25.69
C ALA A 176 -22.96 8.86 -25.08
N HIS A 177 -23.33 7.95 -24.17
CA HIS A 177 -22.40 7.07 -23.46
C HIS A 177 -21.43 6.32 -24.40
N ASP A 178 -21.90 5.94 -25.59
CA ASP A 178 -21.13 5.19 -26.59
C ASP A 178 -20.02 6.03 -27.24
N GLN A 179 -20.19 7.36 -27.33
CA GLN A 179 -19.16 8.26 -27.86
C GLN A 179 -17.97 8.35 -26.90
N HIS A 180 -18.22 8.39 -25.58
CA HIS A 180 -17.14 8.36 -24.59
C HIS A 180 -16.38 7.03 -24.59
N GLN A 181 -17.05 5.91 -24.84
CA GLN A 181 -16.37 4.61 -24.98
C GLN A 181 -15.44 4.60 -26.19
N TYR A 182 -15.90 5.12 -27.32
CA TYR A 182 -15.06 5.26 -28.51
C TYR A 182 -13.82 6.11 -28.23
N TYR A 183 -13.97 7.27 -27.59
CA TYR A 183 -12.83 8.14 -27.28
C TYR A 183 -11.86 7.53 -26.28
N PHE A 184 -12.37 6.79 -25.30
CA PHE A 184 -11.54 6.04 -24.38
C PHE A 184 -10.64 5.05 -25.13
N LEU A 185 -11.24 4.19 -25.96
CA LEU A 185 -10.50 3.17 -26.71
C LEU A 185 -9.55 3.78 -27.75
N GLU A 186 -9.95 4.86 -28.42
CA GLU A 186 -9.07 5.55 -29.38
C GLU A 186 -7.87 6.22 -28.67
N SER A 187 -8.08 6.75 -27.46
CA SER A 187 -6.98 7.28 -26.64
C SER A 187 -6.00 6.18 -26.24
N ILE A 188 -6.51 5.02 -25.79
CA ILE A 188 -5.66 3.86 -25.47
C ILE A 188 -4.85 3.41 -26.68
N LYS A 189 -5.50 3.30 -27.84
CA LYS A 189 -4.85 2.93 -29.10
C LYS A 189 -3.75 3.93 -29.47
N LEU A 190 -4.08 5.22 -29.50
CA LEU A 190 -3.14 6.27 -29.89
C LEU A 190 -1.93 6.34 -28.95
N ALA A 191 -2.14 6.15 -27.65
CA ALA A 191 -1.04 6.08 -26.69
C ALA A 191 -0.09 4.90 -26.98
N LEU A 192 -0.62 3.71 -27.30
CA LEU A 192 0.16 2.53 -27.66
C LEU A 192 0.91 2.69 -28.99
N GLU A 193 0.31 3.37 -29.96
CA GLU A 193 0.91 3.66 -31.27
C GLU A 193 1.96 4.78 -31.22
N THR A 194 1.90 5.66 -30.22
CA THR A 194 2.85 6.76 -30.02
C THR A 194 4.18 6.25 -29.47
N LYS A 195 5.06 5.81 -30.38
CA LYS A 195 6.37 5.23 -30.06
C LYS A 195 7.48 6.26 -29.91
N ASP A 196 7.39 7.35 -30.65
CA ASP A 196 8.47 8.33 -30.79
C ASP A 196 8.55 9.33 -29.62
N SER A 197 7.48 9.45 -28.83
CA SER A 197 7.39 10.40 -27.72
C SER A 197 6.73 9.77 -26.50
N GLY A 198 7.53 9.52 -25.45
CA GLY A 198 7.01 9.08 -24.16
C GLY A 198 6.16 10.16 -23.46
N ALA A 199 6.46 11.44 -23.66
CA ALA A 199 5.61 12.51 -23.12
C ALA A 199 4.22 12.49 -23.76
N ASP A 200 4.14 12.28 -25.08
CA ASP A 200 2.87 12.26 -25.81
C ASP A 200 2.00 11.06 -25.50
N ALA A 201 2.59 9.87 -25.45
CA ALA A 201 1.86 8.69 -24.99
C ALA A 201 1.31 8.88 -23.56
N ALA A 202 2.05 9.51 -22.65
CA ALA A 202 1.59 9.77 -21.28
C ALA A 202 0.46 10.82 -21.23
N GLY A 203 0.58 11.93 -21.98
CA GLY A 203 -0.46 12.95 -22.06
C GLY A 203 -1.77 12.42 -22.64
N ILE A 204 -1.70 11.50 -23.61
CA ILE A 204 -2.88 10.81 -24.16
C ILE A 204 -3.50 9.86 -23.13
N LEU A 205 -2.70 9.12 -22.35
CA LEU A 205 -3.24 8.27 -21.28
C LEU A 205 -3.96 9.07 -20.19
N ASP A 206 -3.49 10.28 -19.87
CA ASP A 206 -4.21 11.17 -18.95
C ASP A 206 -5.59 11.57 -19.51
N VAL A 207 -5.73 11.70 -20.83
CA VAL A 207 -7.05 11.89 -21.46
C VAL A 207 -7.91 10.65 -21.30
N ALA A 208 -7.37 9.45 -21.57
CA ALA A 208 -8.09 8.19 -21.38
C ALA A 208 -8.60 8.05 -19.92
N GLU A 209 -7.75 8.36 -18.95
CA GLU A 209 -8.12 8.37 -17.54
C GLU A 209 -9.22 9.39 -17.23
N ASN A 210 -9.13 10.61 -17.76
CA ASN A 210 -10.17 11.61 -17.55
C ASN A 210 -11.51 11.19 -18.18
N VAL A 211 -11.50 10.64 -19.39
CA VAL A 211 -12.70 10.10 -20.05
C VAL A 211 -13.31 8.96 -19.21
N SER A 212 -12.49 8.04 -18.72
CA SER A 212 -12.96 6.93 -17.88
C SER A 212 -13.64 7.41 -16.58
N LYS A 213 -13.17 8.51 -15.98
CA LYS A 213 -13.81 9.16 -14.82
C LYS A 213 -15.18 9.75 -15.17
N TYR A 214 -15.31 10.40 -16.33
CA TYR A 214 -16.62 10.90 -16.80
C TYR A 214 -17.60 9.75 -17.04
N ARG A 215 -17.12 8.61 -17.58
CA ARG A 215 -17.91 7.39 -17.77
C ARG A 215 -18.26 6.68 -16.46
N ARG A 216 -17.49 6.91 -15.38
CA ARG A 216 -17.59 6.19 -14.09
C ARG A 216 -17.48 4.67 -14.29
N ASN A 217 -16.65 4.25 -15.23
CA ASN A 217 -16.45 2.85 -15.59
C ASN A 217 -15.11 2.37 -15.04
N VAL A 218 -15.15 1.52 -14.01
CA VAL A 218 -13.95 0.99 -13.35
C VAL A 218 -13.05 0.17 -14.30
N PRO A 219 -13.59 -0.73 -15.16
CA PRO A 219 -12.79 -1.43 -16.16
C PRO A 219 -11.97 -0.50 -17.07
N ASP A 220 -12.54 0.60 -17.58
CA ASP A 220 -11.81 1.58 -18.39
C ASP A 220 -10.64 2.21 -17.61
N MET A 221 -10.90 2.60 -16.37
CA MET A 221 -9.89 3.23 -15.50
C MET A 221 -8.70 2.29 -15.28
N LEU A 222 -9.00 1.01 -15.05
CA LEU A 222 -8.00 -0.04 -14.87
C LEU A 222 -7.25 -0.35 -16.15
N MET A 223 -7.94 -0.31 -17.30
CA MET A 223 -7.29 -0.50 -18.60
C MET A 223 -6.30 0.63 -18.90
N ALA A 224 -6.66 1.90 -18.64
CA ALA A 224 -5.71 3.01 -18.79
C ALA A 224 -4.49 2.87 -17.87
N THR A 225 -4.74 2.49 -16.62
CA THR A 225 -3.69 2.24 -15.61
C THR A 225 -2.78 1.09 -16.05
N TYR A 226 -3.35 0.00 -16.53
CA TYR A 226 -2.59 -1.15 -17.04
C TYR A 226 -1.69 -0.77 -18.21
N VAL A 227 -2.19 0.01 -19.18
CA VAL A 227 -1.37 0.50 -20.30
C VAL A 227 -0.24 1.39 -19.81
N ARG A 228 -0.50 2.27 -18.83
CA ARG A 228 0.55 3.09 -18.19
C ARG A 228 1.65 2.21 -17.58
N ILE A 229 1.27 1.19 -16.81
CA ILE A 229 2.19 0.21 -16.20
C ILE A 229 3.02 -0.55 -17.24
N CYS A 230 2.41 -0.88 -18.39
CA CYS A 230 3.10 -1.55 -19.49
C CYS A 230 4.09 -0.62 -20.22
N LEU A 231 3.75 0.66 -20.39
CA LEU A 231 4.57 1.60 -21.15
C LEU A 231 5.70 2.22 -20.32
N TYR A 232 5.50 2.41 -19.01
CA TYR A 232 6.41 3.18 -18.16
C TYR A 232 7.01 2.39 -17.00
N ASP A 233 8.23 2.77 -16.61
CA ASP A 233 8.90 2.32 -15.40
C ASP A 233 8.29 3.04 -14.19
N VAL A 234 7.08 2.61 -13.86
CA VAL A 234 6.28 3.07 -12.72
C VAL A 234 6.04 1.92 -11.77
N ASP A 235 5.85 2.24 -10.49
CA ASP A 235 5.41 1.26 -9.51
C ASP A 235 3.96 0.89 -9.82
N SER A 236 3.75 -0.33 -10.33
CA SER A 236 2.42 -0.84 -10.69
C SER A 236 1.44 -0.80 -9.53
N TYR A 237 1.95 -1.00 -8.32
CA TYR A 237 1.12 -1.03 -7.13
C TYR A 237 0.72 0.37 -6.68
N ASP A 238 1.63 1.34 -6.78
CA ASP A 238 1.27 2.74 -6.50
C ASP A 238 0.25 3.24 -7.54
N GLU A 239 0.44 2.97 -8.83
CA GLU A 239 -0.51 3.38 -9.88
C GLU A 239 -1.93 2.85 -9.63
N GLU A 240 -2.06 1.55 -9.33
CA GLU A 240 -3.36 0.95 -8.97
C GLU A 240 -3.95 1.53 -7.68
N TYR A 241 -3.12 1.77 -6.67
CA TYR A 241 -3.56 2.36 -5.41
C TYR A 241 -4.03 3.81 -5.59
N GLN A 242 -3.27 4.61 -6.35
CA GLN A 242 -3.63 5.99 -6.68
C GLN A 242 -4.91 6.03 -7.50
N LEU A 243 -5.13 5.06 -8.41
CA LEU A 243 -6.41 4.92 -9.11
C LEU A 243 -7.55 4.72 -8.11
N LEU A 244 -7.41 3.81 -7.14
CA LEU A 244 -8.44 3.60 -6.11
C LEU A 244 -8.66 4.86 -5.26
N VAL A 245 -7.61 5.41 -4.65
CA VAL A 245 -7.73 6.56 -3.74
C VAL A 245 -8.29 7.80 -4.42
N LYS A 246 -7.76 8.16 -5.60
CA LYS A 246 -8.19 9.36 -6.32
C LYS A 246 -9.61 9.24 -6.85
N ASN A 247 -10.12 8.01 -7.00
CA ASN A 247 -11.39 7.77 -7.68
C ASN A 247 -12.47 7.09 -6.83
N ILE A 248 -12.19 6.72 -5.58
CA ILE A 248 -13.15 6.17 -4.61
C ILE A 248 -14.43 7.02 -4.52
N SER A 249 -14.37 8.34 -4.72
CA SER A 249 -15.54 9.23 -4.70
C SER A 249 -16.34 9.27 -6.01
N PHE A 250 -15.70 8.92 -7.14
CA PHE A 250 -16.29 8.99 -8.48
C PHE A 250 -16.86 7.65 -8.96
N THR A 251 -16.33 6.54 -8.43
CA THR A 251 -16.77 5.17 -8.71
C THR A 251 -18.07 4.83 -7.99
N ARG A 252 -19.12 5.66 -8.08
CA ARG A 252 -20.47 5.10 -7.90
C ARG A 252 -20.62 4.04 -8.97
N VAL A 253 -20.44 2.78 -8.59
CA VAL A 253 -20.61 1.66 -9.50
C VAL A 253 -21.95 1.88 -10.20
N ASP A 254 -21.90 2.13 -11.51
CA ASP A 254 -23.08 2.48 -12.29
C ASP A 254 -24.16 1.42 -12.03
N SER A 255 -25.43 1.82 -11.93
CA SER A 255 -26.54 0.88 -11.80
C SER A 255 -26.62 -0.07 -13.01
N LYS A 256 -25.90 0.24 -14.09
CA LYS A 256 -25.70 -0.59 -15.28
C LYS A 256 -24.53 -1.57 -15.22
N SER A 257 -23.58 -1.42 -14.29
CA SER A 257 -22.52 -2.41 -14.10
C SER A 257 -23.16 -3.73 -13.67
N SER A 258 -22.77 -4.82 -14.32
CA SER A 258 -23.32 -6.12 -13.96
C SER A 258 -22.86 -6.49 -12.55
N LEU A 259 -23.65 -7.30 -11.84
CA LEU A 259 -23.25 -7.81 -10.53
C LEU A 259 -21.91 -8.56 -10.62
N VAL A 260 -21.65 -9.23 -11.75
CA VAL A 260 -20.42 -9.95 -12.01
C VAL A 260 -19.21 -9.01 -12.01
N ASP A 261 -19.27 -7.88 -12.70
CA ASP A 261 -18.15 -6.93 -12.74
C ASP A 261 -17.78 -6.41 -11.34
N ARG A 262 -18.80 -6.20 -10.49
CA ARG A 262 -18.61 -5.83 -9.07
C ARG A 262 -17.93 -6.94 -8.28
N LEU A 263 -18.40 -8.18 -8.44
CA LEU A 263 -17.86 -9.32 -7.71
C LEU A 263 -16.39 -9.53 -8.06
N VAL A 264 -16.04 -9.52 -9.34
CA VAL A 264 -14.66 -9.72 -9.79
C VAL A 264 -13.76 -8.58 -9.31
N TRP A 265 -14.24 -7.33 -9.34
CA TRP A 265 -13.47 -6.20 -8.83
C TRP A 265 -13.26 -6.27 -7.31
N PHE A 266 -14.27 -6.69 -6.54
CA PHE A 266 -14.10 -6.88 -5.10
C PHE A 266 -13.14 -8.04 -4.78
N GLU A 267 -13.18 -9.14 -5.54
CA GLU A 267 -12.17 -10.20 -5.41
C GLU A 267 -10.76 -9.67 -5.69
N TYR A 268 -10.60 -8.84 -6.73
CA TYR A 268 -9.33 -8.19 -7.03
C TYR A 268 -8.84 -7.34 -5.84
N CYS A 269 -9.71 -6.48 -5.31
CA CYS A 269 -9.39 -5.63 -4.16
C CYS A 269 -9.04 -6.45 -2.92
N LEU A 270 -9.80 -7.50 -2.60
CA LEU A 270 -9.51 -8.40 -1.47
C LEU A 270 -8.17 -9.11 -1.66
N SER A 271 -7.92 -9.67 -2.85
CA SER A 271 -6.67 -10.36 -3.16
C SER A 271 -5.46 -9.45 -2.97
N ASN A 272 -5.54 -8.22 -3.49
CA ASN A 272 -4.49 -7.21 -3.36
C ASN A 272 -4.31 -6.72 -1.92
N ALA A 273 -5.41 -6.53 -1.17
CA ALA A 273 -5.35 -6.15 0.24
C ALA A 273 -4.66 -7.23 1.08
N ARG A 274 -5.07 -8.50 0.95
CA ARG A 274 -4.48 -9.63 1.71
C ARG A 274 -2.96 -9.72 1.54
N GLN A 275 -2.47 -9.55 0.31
CA GLN A 275 -1.02 -9.55 0.03
C GLN A 275 -0.28 -8.35 0.63
N ARG A 276 -0.97 -7.20 0.75
CA ARG A 276 -0.36 -5.94 1.18
C ARG A 276 -0.38 -5.71 2.68
N ILE A 277 -1.29 -6.32 3.44
CA ILE A 277 -1.34 -6.20 4.91
C ILE A 277 0.06 -6.27 5.57
N PRO A 278 0.93 -7.26 5.27
CA PRO A 278 2.24 -7.34 5.92
C PRO A 278 3.24 -6.27 5.46
N VAL A 279 3.16 -5.81 4.21
CA VAL A 279 4.18 -4.98 3.56
C VAL A 279 3.79 -3.50 3.46
N ALA A 280 2.58 -3.21 3.00
CA ALA A 280 2.01 -1.88 2.76
C ALA A 280 0.57 -1.81 3.30
N PRO A 281 0.37 -1.88 4.63
CA PRO A 281 -0.95 -1.90 5.28
C PRO A 281 -1.79 -0.65 4.98
N GLU A 282 -1.17 0.52 4.80
CA GLU A 282 -1.85 1.76 4.40
C GLU A 282 -2.46 1.65 3.00
N GLN A 283 -1.77 0.97 2.08
CA GLN A 283 -2.30 0.70 0.75
C GLN A 283 -3.42 -0.34 0.81
N ALA A 284 -3.24 -1.41 1.60
CA ALA A 284 -4.26 -2.42 1.82
C ALA A 284 -5.57 -1.79 2.33
N LEU A 285 -5.47 -0.82 3.25
CA LEU A 285 -6.64 -0.11 3.79
C LEU A 285 -7.47 0.57 2.69
N GLY A 286 -6.84 1.19 1.69
CA GLY A 286 -7.56 1.82 0.58
C GLY A 286 -8.42 0.85 -0.23
N TYR A 287 -7.91 -0.35 -0.53
CA TYR A 287 -8.70 -1.41 -1.18
C TYR A 287 -9.89 -1.86 -0.32
N LEU A 288 -9.69 -1.96 0.99
CA LEU A 288 -10.73 -2.42 1.92
C LEU A 288 -11.81 -1.36 2.16
N GLU A 289 -11.43 -0.09 2.29
CA GLU A 289 -12.37 1.03 2.43
C GLU A 289 -13.28 1.17 1.21
N PHE A 290 -12.74 0.90 0.01
CA PHE A 290 -13.55 0.81 -1.21
C PHE A 290 -14.64 -0.27 -1.07
N ILE A 291 -14.28 -1.50 -0.69
CA ILE A 291 -15.24 -2.59 -0.52
C ILE A 291 -16.28 -2.24 0.56
N LEU A 292 -15.83 -1.75 1.72
CA LEU A 292 -16.73 -1.37 2.82
C LEU A 292 -17.73 -0.29 2.42
N THR A 293 -17.32 0.66 1.58
CA THR A 293 -18.19 1.72 1.09
C THR A 293 -19.24 1.18 0.12
N TYR A 294 -18.83 0.34 -0.83
CA TYR A 294 -19.68 -0.07 -1.96
C TYR A 294 -20.49 -1.35 -1.74
N ALA A 295 -20.00 -2.27 -0.92
CA ALA A 295 -20.70 -3.52 -0.62
C ALA A 295 -21.83 -3.34 0.41
N LYS A 296 -21.77 -2.30 1.26
CA LYS A 296 -22.70 -2.11 2.39
C LYS A 296 -24.18 -2.00 1.98
N ALA A 297 -24.46 -1.46 0.80
CA ALA A 297 -25.83 -1.19 0.35
C ALA A 297 -26.49 -2.38 -0.39
N ASP A 298 -25.72 -3.39 -0.81
CA ASP A 298 -26.20 -4.51 -1.61
C ASP A 298 -26.08 -5.82 -0.82
N ARG A 299 -27.21 -6.43 -0.46
CA ARG A 299 -27.25 -7.70 0.28
C ARG A 299 -26.52 -8.84 -0.44
N LYS A 300 -26.40 -8.78 -1.77
CA LYS A 300 -25.66 -9.78 -2.55
C LYS A 300 -24.15 -9.67 -2.37
N LEU A 301 -23.67 -8.56 -1.79
CA LEU A 301 -22.25 -8.26 -1.58
C LEU A 301 -21.85 -8.32 -0.10
N ASP A 302 -22.76 -8.74 0.79
CA ASP A 302 -22.54 -8.74 2.24
C ASP A 302 -21.30 -9.57 2.64
N GLN A 303 -21.02 -10.68 1.96
CA GLN A 303 -19.82 -11.48 2.20
C GLN A 303 -18.52 -10.67 2.03
N TYR A 304 -18.43 -9.80 1.02
CA TYR A 304 -17.27 -8.95 0.76
C TYR A 304 -17.14 -7.87 1.81
N HIS A 305 -18.27 -7.28 2.22
CA HIS A 305 -18.28 -6.29 3.29
C HIS A 305 -17.78 -6.89 4.61
N GLN A 306 -18.28 -8.07 4.98
CA GLN A 306 -17.86 -8.77 6.20
C GLN A 306 -16.38 -9.14 6.16
N GLU A 307 -15.91 -9.68 5.03
CA GLU A 307 -14.51 -10.03 4.90
C GLU A 307 -13.60 -8.79 4.94
N ALA A 308 -13.95 -7.72 4.23
CA ALA A 308 -13.18 -6.47 4.28
C ALA A 308 -13.11 -5.92 5.71
N ALA A 309 -14.20 -6.00 6.47
CA ALA A 309 -14.22 -5.57 7.88
C ALA A 309 -13.30 -6.41 8.78
N ILE A 310 -13.13 -7.70 8.49
CA ILE A 310 -12.15 -8.56 9.19
C ILE A 310 -10.73 -8.14 8.84
N LEU A 311 -10.44 -7.93 7.55
CA LEU A 311 -9.11 -7.54 7.08
C LEU A 311 -8.71 -6.15 7.59
N VAL A 312 -9.64 -5.20 7.75
CA VAL A 312 -9.35 -3.89 8.37
C VAL A 312 -8.83 -4.06 9.79
N LYS A 313 -9.36 -5.01 10.58
CA LYS A 313 -8.82 -5.27 11.92
C LYS A 313 -7.38 -5.78 11.86
N GLN A 314 -7.04 -6.62 10.88
CA GLN A 314 -5.66 -7.08 10.67
C GLN A 314 -4.73 -5.92 10.27
N VAL A 315 -5.21 -5.00 9.43
CA VAL A 315 -4.47 -3.77 9.08
C VAL A 315 -4.22 -2.93 10.34
N ASP A 316 -5.24 -2.68 11.16
CA ASP A 316 -5.13 -1.91 12.39
C ASP A 316 -4.12 -2.54 13.37
N GLU A 317 -4.13 -3.87 13.50
CA GLU A 317 -3.15 -4.60 14.30
C GLU A 317 -1.72 -4.38 13.80
N VAL A 318 -1.48 -4.51 12.49
CA VAL A 318 -0.15 -4.28 11.89
C VAL A 318 0.31 -2.84 12.08
N LEU A 319 -0.57 -1.86 11.80
CA LEU A 319 -0.27 -0.44 11.95
C LEU A 319 0.03 -0.07 13.41
N SER A 320 -0.75 -0.61 14.35
CA SER A 320 -0.52 -0.42 15.78
C SER A 320 0.85 -0.96 16.20
N LYS A 321 1.21 -2.18 15.78
CA LYS A 321 2.52 -2.79 16.08
C LYS A 321 3.67 -1.98 15.48
N ARG A 322 3.52 -1.46 14.25
CA ARG A 322 4.51 -0.58 13.60
C ARG A 322 4.67 0.75 14.34
N ALA A 323 3.57 1.39 14.71
CA ALA A 323 3.59 2.66 15.44
C ALA A 323 4.27 2.53 16.82
N GLN A 324 4.00 1.44 17.54
CA GLN A 324 4.64 1.14 18.82
C GLN A 324 6.16 0.96 18.65
N LEU A 325 6.59 0.17 17.65
CA LEU A 325 8.01 -0.03 17.35
C LEU A 325 8.70 1.28 16.97
N ALA A 326 8.09 2.10 16.11
CA ALA A 326 8.63 3.40 15.71
C ALA A 326 8.83 4.33 16.94
N GLY A 327 7.87 4.31 17.87
CA GLY A 327 7.94 5.05 19.13
C GLY A 327 9.11 4.61 20.01
N VAL A 328 9.35 3.30 20.14
CA VAL A 328 10.50 2.76 20.88
C VAL A 328 11.83 3.05 20.19
N LEU A 329 11.93 2.84 18.87
CA LEU A 329 13.13 3.13 18.10
C LEU A 329 13.56 4.60 18.24
N LYS A 330 12.59 5.53 18.25
CA LYS A 330 12.87 6.95 18.49
C LYS A 330 13.50 7.21 19.86
N ARG A 331 13.07 6.49 20.90
CA ARG A 331 13.67 6.57 22.25
C ARG A 331 15.04 5.91 22.29
N PHE A 332 15.18 4.72 21.71
CA PHE A 332 16.44 3.99 21.65
C PHE A 332 17.54 4.80 20.96
N ARG A 333 17.25 5.44 19.82
CA ARG A 333 18.22 6.28 19.10
C ARG A 333 18.82 7.41 19.94
N ARG A 334 18.10 7.89 20.97
CA ARG A 334 18.59 8.93 21.88
C ARG A 334 19.52 8.37 22.96
N HIS A 335 19.29 7.13 23.40
CA HIS A 335 20.01 6.50 24.50
C HIS A 335 20.22 4.98 24.25
N PRO A 336 21.04 4.59 23.25
CA PRO A 336 21.16 3.19 22.82
C PRO A 336 21.75 2.27 23.90
N ASP A 337 22.59 2.79 24.78
CA ASP A 337 23.24 2.01 25.85
C ASP A 337 22.40 1.95 27.14
N SER A 338 21.23 2.59 27.18
CA SER A 338 20.37 2.55 28.35
C SER A 338 19.76 1.15 28.51
N PHE A 339 19.87 0.56 29.71
CA PHE A 339 19.17 -0.66 30.08
C PHE A 339 17.67 -0.58 29.77
N ARG A 340 17.05 0.58 30.02
CA ARG A 340 15.62 0.80 29.75
C ARG A 340 15.31 0.80 28.25
N ALA A 341 16.18 1.37 27.42
CA ALA A 341 15.98 1.38 25.98
C ALA A 341 16.13 -0.02 25.36
N ASN A 342 17.09 -0.80 25.86
CA ASN A 342 17.26 -2.21 25.49
C ASN A 342 16.08 -3.05 25.97
N LEU A 343 15.55 -2.79 27.18
CA LEU A 343 14.32 -3.43 27.66
C LEU A 343 13.14 -3.17 26.71
N ASP A 344 12.87 -1.90 26.40
CA ASP A 344 11.75 -1.51 25.54
C ASP A 344 11.85 -2.17 24.16
N LEU A 345 13.04 -2.22 23.53
CA LEU A 345 13.23 -2.88 22.23
C LEU A 345 13.07 -4.38 22.31
N GLY A 346 13.75 -5.04 23.25
CA GLY A 346 13.66 -6.49 23.40
C GLY A 346 12.23 -6.93 23.68
N PHE A 347 11.51 -6.15 24.48
CA PHE A 347 10.11 -6.38 24.80
C PHE A 347 9.19 -6.25 23.57
N ILE A 348 9.36 -5.18 22.78
CA ILE A 348 8.57 -5.01 21.55
C ILE A 348 8.87 -6.13 20.55
N TYR A 349 10.14 -6.45 20.30
CA TYR A 349 10.48 -7.48 19.34
C TYR A 349 9.99 -8.87 19.77
N CYS A 350 10.34 -9.32 20.99
CA CYS A 350 9.95 -10.65 21.45
C CYS A 350 8.45 -10.79 21.69
N PHE A 351 7.79 -9.82 22.33
CA PHE A 351 6.43 -10.04 22.85
C PHE A 351 5.32 -9.45 22.00
N LEU A 352 5.61 -8.40 21.21
CA LEU A 352 4.60 -7.76 20.36
C LEU A 352 4.71 -8.22 18.91
N HIS A 353 5.93 -8.35 18.40
CA HIS A 353 6.22 -8.77 17.03
C HIS A 353 6.55 -10.26 16.89
N ASP A 354 6.70 -10.98 18.00
CA ASP A 354 7.10 -12.40 18.03
C ASP A 354 8.45 -12.65 17.30
N ASP A 355 9.29 -11.62 17.22
CA ASP A 355 10.63 -11.63 16.62
C ASP A 355 11.69 -11.80 17.70
N TRP A 356 11.79 -13.04 18.19
CA TRP A 356 12.73 -13.41 19.25
C TRP A 356 14.18 -13.26 18.81
N ALA A 357 14.50 -13.57 17.55
CA ALA A 357 15.87 -13.46 17.04
C ALA A 357 16.40 -12.03 17.14
N THR A 358 15.58 -11.03 16.77
CA THR A 358 15.95 -9.62 16.91
C THR A 358 15.87 -9.14 18.36
N GLY A 359 14.88 -9.61 19.14
CA GLY A 359 14.62 -9.10 20.49
C GLY A 359 15.55 -9.64 21.59
N LEU A 360 15.99 -10.89 21.50
CA LEU A 360 16.79 -11.56 22.54
C LEU A 360 18.09 -10.81 22.87
N PRO A 361 18.90 -10.32 21.91
CA PRO A 361 20.09 -9.52 22.21
C PRO A 361 19.80 -8.26 23.05
N TYR A 362 18.65 -7.62 22.83
CA TYR A 362 18.24 -6.43 23.59
C TYR A 362 17.74 -6.82 24.99
N LEU A 363 16.94 -7.90 25.11
CA LEU A 363 16.53 -8.41 26.43
C LEU A 363 17.73 -8.82 27.28
N ALA A 364 18.73 -9.48 26.69
CA ALA A 364 19.96 -9.88 27.37
C ALA A 364 20.73 -8.67 27.94
N LYS A 365 20.70 -7.54 27.24
CA LYS A 365 21.32 -6.26 27.65
C LYS A 365 20.46 -5.40 28.57
N SER A 366 19.19 -5.76 28.79
CA SER A 366 18.24 -4.89 29.53
C SER A 366 18.44 -4.83 31.05
N ASN A 367 19.27 -5.73 31.61
CA ASN A 367 19.45 -5.94 33.06
C ASN A 367 18.12 -6.11 33.83
N TYR A 368 17.08 -6.60 33.16
CA TYR A 368 15.73 -6.75 33.73
C TYR A 368 15.52 -8.15 34.30
N GLY A 369 16.30 -8.46 35.34
CA GLY A 369 16.21 -9.67 36.14
C GLY A 369 16.02 -10.93 35.31
N GLY A 370 14.86 -11.58 35.49
CA GLY A 370 14.53 -12.81 34.78
C GLY A 370 14.57 -12.67 33.25
N LEU A 371 14.06 -11.60 32.65
CA LEU A 371 14.04 -11.49 31.19
C LEU A 371 15.45 -11.46 30.60
N SER A 372 16.39 -10.79 31.25
CA SER A 372 17.80 -10.80 30.83
C SER A 372 18.43 -12.18 30.97
N TYR A 373 18.17 -12.89 32.07
CA TYR A 373 18.67 -14.24 32.25
C TYR A 373 18.13 -15.22 31.20
N GLY A 374 16.81 -15.21 30.95
CA GLY A 374 16.20 -16.10 29.96
C GLY A 374 16.73 -15.84 28.55
N ALA A 375 16.92 -14.57 28.21
CA ALA A 375 17.52 -14.19 26.93
C ALA A 375 18.98 -14.64 26.80
N GLN A 376 19.79 -14.49 27.86
CA GLN A 376 21.18 -14.95 27.87
C GLN A 376 21.28 -16.49 27.79
N LEU A 377 20.38 -17.19 28.47
CA LEU A 377 20.29 -18.66 28.41
C LEU A 377 20.01 -19.13 26.98
N GLU A 378 19.04 -18.50 26.32
CA GLU A 378 18.67 -18.86 24.94
C GLU A 378 19.71 -18.48 23.90
N LEU A 379 20.41 -17.36 24.08
CA LEU A 379 21.51 -16.97 23.19
C LEU A 379 22.72 -17.91 23.29
N GLY A 380 22.76 -18.76 24.32
CA GLY A 380 23.75 -19.83 24.47
C GLY A 380 23.47 -21.05 23.57
N PRO A 381 24.40 -22.01 23.54
CA PRO A 381 24.22 -23.25 22.77
C PRO A 381 23.12 -24.13 23.35
N ALA A 382 22.11 -24.46 22.55
CA ALA A 382 20.94 -25.29 22.90
C ALA A 382 20.89 -26.62 22.11
N ASP A 383 22.01 -27.33 22.12
CA ASP A 383 22.27 -28.55 21.34
C ASP A 383 21.74 -29.85 21.97
N THR A 384 21.35 -29.83 23.24
CA THR A 384 20.77 -31.00 23.93
C THR A 384 19.31 -30.79 24.28
N PRO A 385 18.51 -31.87 24.36
CA PRO A 385 17.09 -31.78 24.76
C PRO A 385 16.91 -31.15 26.14
N GLU A 386 17.81 -31.40 27.08
CA GLU A 386 17.76 -30.84 28.43
C GLU A 386 17.89 -29.32 28.41
N LYS A 387 18.80 -28.78 27.57
CA LYS A 387 18.95 -27.32 27.41
C LYS A 387 17.74 -26.70 26.73
N GLN A 388 17.18 -27.37 25.72
CA GLN A 388 15.98 -26.92 25.02
C GLN A 388 14.77 -26.88 25.98
N ILE A 389 14.62 -27.90 26.83
CA ILE A 389 13.61 -27.92 27.90
C ILE A 389 13.86 -26.77 28.86
N ALA A 390 15.09 -26.60 29.36
CA ALA A 390 15.41 -25.53 30.31
C ALA A 390 15.08 -24.14 29.75
N ILE A 391 15.37 -23.87 28.47
CA ILE A 391 14.97 -22.60 27.82
C ILE A 391 13.45 -22.48 27.76
N GLY A 392 12.76 -23.54 27.35
CA GLY A 392 11.29 -23.56 27.32
C GLY A 392 10.66 -23.32 28.69
N ASP A 393 11.19 -23.95 29.74
CA ASP A 393 10.78 -23.79 31.13
C ASP A 393 10.97 -22.35 31.58
N GLU A 394 12.11 -21.76 31.23
CA GLU A 394 12.45 -20.39 31.60
C GLU A 394 11.43 -19.38 31.09
N TRP A 395 11.03 -19.51 29.81
CA TRP A 395 10.00 -18.67 29.20
C TRP A 395 8.60 -19.00 29.70
N TRP A 396 8.32 -20.29 29.91
CA TRP A 396 7.07 -20.75 30.47
C TRP A 396 6.82 -20.11 31.83
N GLU A 397 7.77 -20.18 32.77
CA GLU A 397 7.64 -19.60 34.11
C GLU A 397 7.51 -18.08 34.12
N ARG A 398 8.11 -17.39 33.14
CA ARG A 398 8.04 -15.93 33.01
C ARG A 398 6.68 -15.40 32.62
N ARG A 399 5.82 -16.23 32.01
CA ARG A 399 4.47 -15.81 31.58
C ARG A 399 3.69 -15.17 32.74
N ASP A 400 3.85 -15.67 33.96
CA ASP A 400 3.10 -15.17 35.11
C ASP A 400 3.64 -13.82 35.66
N LYS A 401 4.83 -13.40 35.20
CA LYS A 401 5.54 -12.19 35.63
C LYS A 401 5.45 -11.04 34.62
N VAL A 402 4.80 -11.25 33.48
CA VAL A 402 4.54 -10.22 32.46
C VAL A 402 3.06 -9.84 32.43
N ARG A 403 2.75 -8.72 31.77
CA ARG A 403 1.35 -8.30 31.54
C ARG A 403 0.62 -9.35 30.71
N GLU A 404 -0.69 -9.48 30.92
CA GLU A 404 -1.52 -10.57 30.40
C GLU A 404 -1.43 -10.70 28.87
N GLU A 405 -1.41 -9.58 28.16
CA GLU A 405 -1.35 -9.53 26.69
C GLU A 405 -0.06 -10.13 26.10
N TYR A 406 1.00 -10.30 26.90
CA TYR A 406 2.28 -10.85 26.46
C TYR A 406 2.43 -12.33 26.82
N ARG A 407 1.56 -12.86 27.67
CA ARG A 407 1.64 -14.26 28.12
C ARG A 407 1.59 -15.24 26.96
N GLY A 408 0.74 -14.96 25.97
CA GLY A 408 0.61 -15.77 24.76
C GLY A 408 1.93 -15.89 23.99
N ALA A 409 2.68 -14.79 23.84
CA ALA A 409 3.97 -14.80 23.15
C ALA A 409 5.00 -15.69 23.88
N LEU A 410 5.11 -15.56 25.21
CA LEU A 410 6.03 -16.40 26.00
C LEU A 410 5.64 -17.89 25.93
N LEU A 411 4.35 -18.19 25.98
CA LEU A 411 3.84 -19.56 25.88
C LEU A 411 4.13 -20.18 24.51
N ARG A 412 3.87 -19.46 23.41
CA ARG A 412 4.17 -19.92 22.04
C ARG A 412 5.67 -20.15 21.85
N HIS A 413 6.50 -19.25 22.33
CA HIS A 413 7.95 -19.40 22.23
C HIS A 413 8.48 -20.58 23.04
N ALA A 414 8.00 -20.74 24.29
CA ALA A 414 8.31 -21.91 25.11
C ALA A 414 7.89 -23.21 24.43
N ALA A 415 6.69 -23.25 23.82
CA ALA A 415 6.22 -24.41 23.08
C ALA A 415 7.12 -24.74 21.89
N GLY A 416 7.63 -23.75 21.16
CA GLY A 416 8.59 -23.95 20.08
C GLY A 416 9.91 -24.59 20.55
N TRP A 417 10.33 -24.33 21.79
CA TRP A 417 11.48 -25.01 22.41
C TRP A 417 11.16 -26.44 22.83
N TYR A 418 9.99 -26.67 23.42
CA TYR A 418 9.55 -28.02 23.76
C TYR A 418 9.37 -28.91 22.53
N GLN A 419 8.86 -28.37 21.42
CA GLN A 419 8.73 -29.09 20.16
C GLN A 419 10.08 -29.56 19.61
N ARG A 420 11.15 -28.77 19.80
CA ARG A 420 12.51 -29.14 19.41
C ARG A 420 13.08 -30.26 20.27
N ALA A 421 12.77 -30.26 21.57
CA ALA A 421 13.21 -31.30 22.50
C ALA A 421 12.45 -32.62 22.33
N LEU A 422 11.16 -32.55 22.02
CA LEU A 422 10.21 -33.68 22.05
C LEU A 422 10.69 -34.98 21.35
N PRO A 423 11.36 -34.95 20.17
CA PRO A 423 11.81 -36.17 19.49
C PRO A 423 12.81 -37.00 20.29
N ASN A 424 13.57 -36.36 21.19
CA ASN A 424 14.69 -36.97 21.91
C ASN A 424 14.39 -37.19 23.40
N VAL A 425 13.13 -37.01 23.82
CA VAL A 425 12.70 -37.08 25.21
C VAL A 425 11.69 -38.23 25.38
N THR A 426 11.81 -38.98 26.47
CA THR A 426 10.96 -40.15 26.76
C THR A 426 10.27 -40.05 28.13
N GLY A 427 9.36 -40.98 28.42
CA GLY A 427 8.71 -41.09 29.72
C GLY A 427 7.87 -39.87 30.12
N ALA A 428 7.90 -39.54 31.42
CA ALA A 428 7.09 -38.47 31.99
C ALA A 428 7.35 -37.09 31.36
N ASN A 429 8.60 -36.79 30.99
CA ASN A 429 8.94 -35.54 30.34
C ASN A 429 8.23 -35.39 28.99
N LYS A 430 8.15 -36.46 28.19
CA LYS A 430 7.41 -36.42 26.91
C LYS A 430 5.93 -36.09 27.10
N VAL A 431 5.32 -36.61 28.16
CA VAL A 431 3.92 -36.32 28.50
C VAL A 431 3.77 -34.85 28.91
N LEU A 432 4.64 -34.36 29.80
CA LEU A 432 4.61 -32.96 30.27
C LEU A 432 4.80 -31.96 29.12
N LEU A 433 5.79 -32.18 28.26
CA LEU A 433 6.06 -31.29 27.13
C LEU A 433 4.88 -31.23 26.16
N THR A 434 4.29 -32.38 25.83
CA THR A 434 3.07 -32.45 25.01
C THR A 434 1.93 -31.63 25.62
N GLN A 435 1.66 -31.80 26.92
CA GLN A 435 0.62 -31.03 27.62
C GLN A 435 0.87 -29.52 27.58
N ARG A 436 2.13 -29.09 27.74
CA ARG A 436 2.50 -27.68 27.68
C ARG A 436 2.36 -27.10 26.28
N ILE A 437 2.74 -27.86 25.25
CA ILE A 437 2.53 -27.47 23.84
C ILE A 437 1.02 -27.30 23.56
N ASP A 438 0.19 -28.24 24.00
CA ASP A 438 -1.27 -28.17 23.84
C ASP A 438 -1.89 -26.98 24.59
N ALA A 439 -1.39 -26.69 25.79
CA ALA A 439 -1.85 -25.54 26.57
C ALA A 439 -1.44 -24.21 25.92
N ALA A 440 -0.23 -24.12 25.36
CA ALA A 440 0.21 -22.94 24.61
C ALA A 440 -0.60 -22.71 23.33
N ALA A 441 -1.01 -23.78 22.64
CA ALA A 441 -1.86 -23.68 21.44
C ALA A 441 -3.27 -23.12 21.72
N LYS A 442 -3.74 -23.22 22.97
CA LYS A 442 -5.03 -22.68 23.42
C LYS A 442 -4.91 -21.26 23.98
N ALA A 443 -3.69 -20.75 24.15
CA ALA A 443 -3.47 -19.40 24.66
C ALA A 443 -3.75 -18.37 23.55
N PRO A 444 -4.34 -17.22 23.90
CA PRO A 444 -4.72 -16.18 22.95
C PRO A 444 -3.55 -15.49 22.25
#